data_AF-A0AA42Y2B6-F1
#
_entry.id   AF-A0AA42Y2B6-F1
#
_cell.length_a   1.000
_cell.length_b   1.000
_cell.length_c   1.000
_cell.angle_alpha   90.00
_cell.angle_beta   90.00
_cell.angle_gamma   90.00
#
_symmetry.space_group_name_H-M   'P 1'
#
loop_
_entity.id
_entity.type
_entity.pdbx_description
1 polymer ?
#
loop_
_entity_poly.entity_id
_entity_poly.type
_entity_poly.pdbx_seq_one_letter_code
_entity_poly.pdbx_strand_id
1 'polypeptide(L)'
;MPRLLTAAAALLAALSTTTPLAGQTAPRRPVPYPVTVDRSFERALESGTRSTTGAPGPKYWQQWTDYTITASLDPEAKRIDGTVRMVYHNRSPRALPFLVIQLLQNVHAEGAVRNRPTEVTGGMELKRVVANGTELTEARQGAIGGG
;
A
#
# COMPACT_ATOMS: atom_id res chain seq x y z
N MET A 1 52.16 43.53 -61.46
CA MET A 1 52.66 42.40 -62.27
C MET A 1 54.08 42.09 -61.80
N PRO A 2 54.56 40.85 -61.58
CA PRO A 2 54.11 39.55 -62.10
C PRO A 2 54.19 38.34 -61.09
N ARG A 3 53.76 37.17 -61.59
CA ARG A 3 54.30 35.79 -61.42
C ARG A 3 54.21 35.00 -60.09
N LEU A 4 53.46 33.90 -60.20
CA LEU A 4 53.44 32.66 -59.41
C LEU A 4 54.82 32.00 -59.24
N LEU A 5 55.02 31.34 -58.10
CA LEU A 5 55.94 30.20 -57.96
C LEU A 5 55.44 29.25 -56.85
N THR A 6 55.20 28.02 -57.28
CA THR A 6 54.73 26.85 -56.52
C THR A 6 55.88 26.25 -55.71
N ALA A 7 55.64 25.89 -54.44
CA ALA A 7 56.55 25.07 -53.65
C ALA A 7 55.80 23.85 -53.10
N ALA A 8 56.39 22.68 -53.33
CA ALA A 8 55.89 21.36 -52.97
C ALA A 8 55.81 21.15 -51.45
N ALA A 9 54.74 20.48 -50.99
CA ALA A 9 54.65 19.96 -49.63
C ALA A 9 54.36 18.46 -49.69
N ALA A 10 55.17 17.72 -48.93
CA ALA A 10 55.29 16.28 -48.91
C ALA A 10 53.99 15.56 -48.48
N LEU A 11 53.73 14.45 -49.17
CA LEU A 11 52.63 13.52 -48.91
C LEU A 11 52.96 12.68 -47.66
N LEU A 12 52.22 12.88 -46.57
CA LEU A 12 52.24 11.99 -45.40
C LEU A 12 50.93 11.19 -45.36
N ALA A 13 51.01 9.90 -45.68
CA ALA A 13 49.89 8.97 -45.61
C ALA A 13 49.66 8.56 -44.15
N ALA A 14 48.58 9.05 -43.53
CA ALA A 14 48.06 8.51 -42.28
C ALA A 14 46.94 7.52 -42.60
N LEU A 15 47.23 6.22 -42.54
CA LEU A 15 46.20 5.18 -42.54
C LEU A 15 45.46 5.23 -41.20
N SER A 16 44.26 5.81 -41.18
CA SER A 16 43.33 5.62 -40.07
C SER A 16 42.87 4.17 -40.07
N THR A 17 43.42 3.34 -39.19
CA THR A 17 42.85 2.02 -38.91
C THR A 17 41.55 2.21 -38.15
N THR A 18 40.42 2.04 -38.83
CA THR A 18 39.11 1.93 -38.19
C THR A 18 39.09 0.63 -37.40
N THR A 19 39.39 0.69 -36.10
CA THR A 19 39.25 -0.47 -35.22
C THR A 19 37.78 -0.87 -35.20
N PRO A 20 37.42 -2.11 -35.59
CA PRO A 20 36.05 -2.56 -35.47
C PRO A 20 35.69 -2.61 -33.98
N LEU A 21 34.56 -2.00 -33.60
CA LEU A 21 33.99 -2.14 -32.27
C LEU A 21 33.45 -3.58 -32.17
N ALA A 22 34.33 -4.51 -31.79
CA ALA A 22 33.94 -5.89 -31.49
C ALA A 22 32.84 -5.88 -30.42
N GLY A 23 31.79 -6.67 -30.68
CA GLY A 23 30.49 -6.61 -30.03
C GLY A 23 30.50 -6.36 -28.53
N GLN A 24 29.74 -5.33 -28.12
CA GLN A 24 29.28 -5.21 -26.74
C GLN A 24 28.41 -6.44 -26.42
N THR A 25 29.04 -7.46 -25.86
CA THR A 25 28.31 -8.57 -25.24
C THR A 25 27.63 -7.97 -24.02
N ALA A 26 26.32 -7.76 -24.10
CA ALA A 26 25.54 -7.29 -22.97
C ALA A 26 25.86 -8.16 -21.73
N PRO A 27 26.09 -7.57 -20.54
CA PRO A 27 26.45 -8.33 -19.36
C PRO A 27 25.36 -9.37 -19.09
N ARG A 28 25.75 -10.65 -18.99
CA ARG A 28 24.81 -11.73 -18.69
C ARG A 28 24.16 -11.47 -17.34
N ARG A 29 22.84 -11.23 -17.34
CA ARG A 29 22.08 -11.08 -16.10
C ARG A 29 22.23 -12.36 -15.28
N PRO A 30 22.54 -12.28 -13.97
CA PRO A 30 22.55 -13.46 -13.10
C PRO A 30 21.22 -14.20 -13.19
N VAL A 31 21.28 -15.53 -13.34
CA VAL A 31 20.08 -16.37 -13.31
C VAL A 31 19.54 -16.35 -11.87
N PRO A 32 18.28 -15.95 -11.65
CA PRO A 32 17.68 -16.00 -10.32
C PRO A 32 17.73 -17.41 -9.76
N TYR A 33 18.00 -17.53 -8.46
CA TYR A 33 17.87 -18.81 -7.77
C TYR A 33 16.46 -19.38 -7.94
N PRO A 34 16.30 -20.72 -7.92
CA PRO A 34 14.99 -21.35 -7.95
C PRO A 34 14.15 -20.85 -6.77
N VAL A 35 12.90 -20.48 -7.05
CA VAL A 35 11.96 -20.07 -6.01
C VAL A 35 11.53 -21.30 -5.25
N THR A 36 12.04 -21.47 -4.03
CA THR A 36 11.58 -22.50 -3.11
C THR A 36 10.29 -22.05 -2.45
N VAL A 37 9.25 -22.85 -2.57
CA VAL A 37 7.97 -22.59 -1.92
C VAL A 37 8.08 -22.91 -0.43
N ASP A 38 7.59 -22.01 0.42
CA ASP A 38 7.58 -22.23 1.86
C ASP A 38 6.46 -23.20 2.30
N ARG A 39 6.68 -23.95 3.39
CA ARG A 39 5.70 -24.90 3.98
C ARG A 39 4.37 -24.26 4.36
N SER A 40 4.33 -22.97 4.68
CA SER A 40 3.08 -22.24 4.93
C SER A 40 2.28 -22.02 3.64
N PHE A 41 2.97 -21.80 2.51
CA PHE A 41 2.34 -21.65 1.21
C PHE A 41 1.82 -22.98 0.68
N GLU A 42 2.57 -24.07 0.83
CA GLU A 42 2.11 -25.41 0.48
C GLU A 42 0.81 -25.76 1.23
N ARG A 43 0.78 -25.55 2.55
CA ARG A 43 -0.44 -25.74 3.36
C ARG A 43 -1.59 -24.83 2.92
N ALA A 44 -1.31 -23.62 2.47
CA ALA A 44 -2.33 -22.71 1.95
C ALA A 44 -2.92 -23.21 0.62
N LEU A 45 -2.11 -23.82 -0.25
CA LEU A 45 -2.58 -24.48 -1.48
C LEU A 45 -3.46 -25.70 -1.15
N GLU A 46 -2.99 -26.59 -0.27
CA GLU A 46 -3.73 -27.78 0.18
C GLU A 46 -5.05 -27.42 0.85
N SER A 47 -5.05 -26.39 1.70
CA SER A 47 -6.26 -25.85 2.34
C SER A 47 -7.20 -25.14 1.36
N GLY A 48 -6.78 -24.94 0.10
CA GLY A 48 -7.56 -24.28 -0.95
C GLY A 48 -7.77 -22.77 -0.71
N THR A 49 -6.97 -22.14 0.16
CA THR A 49 -7.08 -20.70 0.45
C THR A 49 -6.23 -19.84 -0.49
N ARG A 50 -5.22 -20.43 -1.13
CA ARG A 50 -4.37 -19.80 -2.16
C ARG A 50 -4.34 -20.67 -3.42
N SER A 51 -3.96 -20.08 -4.55
CA SER A 51 -3.67 -20.78 -5.80
C SER A 51 -2.25 -20.48 -6.29
N THR A 52 -1.72 -21.33 -7.17
CA THR A 52 -0.40 -21.13 -7.79
C THR A 52 -0.38 -19.99 -8.81
N THR A 53 -1.53 -19.55 -9.29
CA THR A 53 -1.66 -18.44 -10.26
C THR A 53 -1.74 -17.07 -9.57
N GLY A 54 -1.78 -17.04 -8.23
CA GLY A 54 -1.97 -15.81 -7.45
C GLY A 54 -3.44 -15.40 -7.28
N ALA A 55 -4.38 -16.07 -7.94
CA ALA A 55 -5.81 -15.89 -7.68
C ALA A 55 -6.15 -16.41 -6.27
N PRO A 56 -7.15 -15.83 -5.58
CA PRO A 56 -7.68 -16.41 -4.36
C PRO A 56 -8.14 -17.86 -4.58
N GLY A 57 -7.84 -18.75 -3.64
CA GLY A 57 -8.29 -20.14 -3.74
C GLY A 57 -9.79 -20.30 -3.51
N PRO A 58 -10.39 -21.46 -3.86
CA PRO A 58 -11.84 -21.68 -3.73
C PRO A 58 -12.37 -21.57 -2.29
N LYS A 59 -11.51 -21.76 -1.29
CA LYS A 59 -11.85 -21.64 0.14
C LYS A 59 -11.40 -20.31 0.74
N TYR A 60 -10.96 -19.37 -0.09
CA TYR A 60 -10.64 -18.01 0.35
C TYR A 60 -11.92 -17.26 0.73
N TRP A 61 -11.90 -16.59 1.88
CA TRP A 61 -13.00 -15.76 2.37
C TRP A 61 -12.56 -14.30 2.51
N GLN A 62 -13.50 -13.38 2.35
CA GLN A 62 -13.30 -11.94 2.53
C GLN A 62 -14.39 -11.38 3.43
N GLN A 63 -14.03 -10.49 4.34
CA GLN A 63 -15.00 -9.82 5.21
C GLN A 63 -15.59 -8.63 4.51
N TRP A 64 -16.91 -8.46 4.59
CA TRP A 64 -17.63 -7.35 3.96
C TRP A 64 -18.37 -6.53 5.01
N THR A 65 -18.64 -5.28 4.67
CA THR A 65 -19.36 -4.38 5.57
C THR A 65 -20.17 -3.37 4.78
N ASP A 66 -21.47 -3.31 5.08
CA ASP A 66 -22.37 -2.34 4.49
C ASP A 66 -22.55 -1.16 5.45
N TYR A 67 -22.42 0.05 4.91
CA TYR A 67 -22.54 1.28 5.67
C TYR A 67 -23.69 2.13 5.15
N THR A 68 -24.51 2.63 6.06
CA THR A 68 -25.45 3.73 5.79
C THR A 68 -25.09 4.88 6.71
N ILE A 69 -24.70 6.00 6.11
CA ILE A 69 -24.23 7.18 6.83
C ILE A 69 -25.21 8.30 6.57
N THR A 70 -25.75 8.87 7.64
CA THR A 70 -26.54 10.10 7.60
C THR A 70 -25.79 11.15 8.39
N ALA A 71 -25.42 12.26 7.74
CA ALA A 71 -24.61 13.30 8.36
C ALA A 71 -25.11 14.69 7.98
N SER A 72 -24.87 15.65 8.88
CA SER A 72 -25.10 17.08 8.69
C SER A 72 -23.81 17.84 8.97
N LEU A 73 -23.52 18.85 8.15
CA LEU A 73 -22.40 19.76 8.32
C LEU A 73 -22.91 21.10 8.85
N ASP A 74 -22.31 21.58 9.92
CA ASP A 74 -22.46 22.93 10.45
C ASP A 74 -21.15 23.72 10.17
N PRO A 75 -21.13 24.61 9.17
CA PRO A 75 -19.95 25.39 8.84
C PRO A 75 -19.59 26.45 9.90
N GLU A 76 -20.56 27.02 10.61
CA GLU A 76 -20.33 28.06 11.62
C GLU A 76 -19.68 27.46 12.86
N ALA A 77 -20.21 26.33 13.33
CA ALA A 77 -19.63 25.57 14.44
C ALA A 77 -18.43 24.70 14.03
N LYS A 78 -18.13 24.60 12.72
CA LYS A 78 -17.10 23.71 12.15
C LYS A 78 -17.26 22.26 12.59
N ARG A 79 -18.51 21.77 12.61
CA ARG A 79 -18.88 20.47 13.19
C ARG A 79 -19.58 19.60 12.15
N ILE A 80 -19.29 18.30 12.18
CA ILE A 80 -20.05 17.27 11.46
C ILE A 80 -20.69 16.37 12.51
N ASP A 81 -22.00 16.22 12.45
CA ASP A 81 -22.76 15.29 13.27
C ASP A 81 -23.42 14.25 12.36
N GLY A 82 -23.56 13.03 12.84
CA GLY A 82 -24.17 11.97 12.03
C GLY A 82 -24.42 10.69 12.78
N THR A 83 -25.17 9.82 12.12
CA THR A 83 -25.44 8.44 12.56
C THR A 83 -24.95 7.49 11.48
N VAL A 84 -24.28 6.41 11.92
CA VAL A 84 -23.79 5.35 11.04
C VAL A 84 -24.45 4.04 11.43
N ARG A 85 -25.12 3.40 10.46
CA ARG A 85 -25.56 2.01 10.56
C ARG A 85 -24.56 1.14 9.80
N MET A 86 -24.03 0.13 10.48
CA MET A 86 -23.06 -0.80 9.93
C MET A 86 -23.58 -2.24 10.02
N VAL A 87 -23.52 -2.99 8.91
CA VAL A 87 -23.81 -4.43 8.87
C VAL A 87 -22.53 -5.15 8.49
N TYR A 88 -21.93 -5.84 9.46
CA TYR A 88 -20.69 -6.59 9.26
C TYR A 88 -20.98 -8.05 8.90
N HIS A 89 -20.42 -8.51 7.78
CA HIS A 89 -20.58 -9.88 7.30
C HIS A 89 -19.33 -10.70 7.62
N ASN A 90 -19.40 -11.51 8.69
CA ASN A 90 -18.33 -12.44 9.02
C ASN A 90 -18.38 -13.69 8.11
N ARG A 91 -17.53 -13.73 7.07
CA ARG A 91 -17.40 -14.89 6.15
C ARG A 91 -16.26 -15.82 6.54
N SER A 92 -15.56 -15.55 7.64
CA SER A 92 -14.55 -16.45 8.20
C SER A 92 -15.22 -17.70 8.78
N PRO A 93 -14.57 -18.87 8.70
CA PRO A 93 -15.03 -20.08 9.40
C PRO A 93 -14.88 -20.00 10.93
N ARG A 94 -14.33 -18.90 11.47
CA ARG A 94 -14.13 -18.68 12.91
C ARG A 94 -14.98 -17.52 13.41
N ALA A 95 -15.44 -17.63 14.65
CA ALA A 95 -16.12 -16.54 15.35
C ALA A 95 -15.20 -15.32 15.52
N LEU A 96 -15.78 -14.13 15.43
CA LEU A 96 -15.08 -12.85 15.62
C LEU A 96 -15.52 -12.23 16.95
N PRO A 97 -14.74 -12.37 18.04
CA PRO A 97 -15.14 -11.89 19.37
C PRO A 97 -15.05 -10.37 19.52
N PHE A 98 -14.23 -9.71 18.69
CA PHE A 98 -14.01 -8.27 18.75
C PHE A 98 -14.06 -7.66 17.35
N LEU A 99 -14.70 -6.50 17.24
CA LEU A 99 -14.63 -5.65 16.06
C LEU A 99 -13.89 -4.37 16.44
N VAL A 100 -12.79 -4.09 15.74
CA VAL A 100 -12.01 -2.86 15.92
C VAL A 100 -12.44 -1.87 14.85
N ILE A 101 -12.84 -0.68 15.27
CA ILE A 101 -13.26 0.41 14.39
C ILE A 101 -12.23 1.52 14.49
N GLN A 102 -11.72 1.96 13.34
CA GLN A 102 -10.76 3.05 13.29
C GLN A 102 -11.47 4.39 13.09
N LEU A 103 -11.35 5.29 14.06
CA LEU A 103 -11.85 6.65 13.97
C LEU A 103 -10.75 7.55 13.43
N LEU A 104 -10.67 7.69 12.11
CA LEU A 104 -9.54 8.36 11.44
C LEU A 104 -9.33 9.81 11.91
N GLN A 105 -10.41 10.54 12.19
CA GLN A 105 -10.33 11.93 12.66
C GLN A 105 -9.72 12.07 14.06
N ASN A 106 -9.53 10.98 14.81
CA ASN A 106 -8.82 11.02 16.09
C ASN A 106 -7.33 11.34 15.94
N VAL A 107 -6.79 11.31 14.71
CA VAL A 107 -5.47 11.91 14.43
C VAL A 107 -5.44 13.41 14.71
N HIS A 108 -6.60 14.08 14.79
CA HIS A 108 -6.72 15.49 15.17
C HIS A 108 -7.03 15.70 16.65
N ALA A 109 -7.30 14.65 17.43
CA ALA A 109 -7.58 14.75 18.87
C ALA A 109 -6.36 15.25 19.67
N GLU A 110 -6.60 15.97 20.77
CA GLU A 110 -5.54 16.41 21.66
C GLU A 110 -4.67 15.23 22.14
N GLY A 111 -3.34 15.42 22.19
CA GLY A 111 -2.39 14.38 22.62
C GLY A 111 -2.10 13.27 21.59
N ALA A 112 -2.77 13.21 20.43
CA ALA A 112 -2.48 12.18 19.43
C ALA A 112 -1.03 12.31 18.88
N VAL A 113 -0.35 11.17 18.74
CA VAL A 113 1.03 11.12 18.20
C VAL A 113 0.99 11.38 16.70
N ARG A 114 1.82 12.32 16.24
CA ARG A 114 1.87 12.77 14.84
C ARG A 114 3.32 12.91 14.39
N ASN A 115 3.58 12.58 13.12
CA ASN A 115 4.89 12.77 12.49
C ASN A 115 5.02 14.11 11.75
N ARG A 116 3.96 14.91 11.72
CA ARG A 116 3.93 16.24 11.09
C ARG A 116 3.01 17.18 11.87
N PRO A 117 3.23 18.51 11.81
CA PRO A 117 2.28 19.48 12.33
C PRO A 117 0.91 19.28 11.66
N THR A 118 -0.14 19.26 12.46
CA THR A 118 -1.53 19.09 12.00
C THR A 118 -2.42 19.85 12.97
N GLU A 119 -3.51 20.41 12.46
CA GLU A 119 -4.50 21.11 13.28
C GLU A 119 -5.05 20.18 14.37
N VAL A 120 -5.05 20.70 15.59
CA VAL A 120 -5.63 20.00 16.75
C VAL A 120 -7.09 20.41 16.86
N THR A 121 -7.95 19.41 16.87
CA THR A 121 -9.40 19.52 17.13
C THR A 121 -9.74 18.61 18.31
N GLY A 122 -11.04 18.41 18.59
CA GLY A 122 -11.49 17.43 19.58
C GLY A 122 -11.45 15.97 19.12
N GLY A 123 -11.16 15.70 17.84
CA GLY A 123 -11.33 14.37 17.26
C GLY A 123 -12.80 13.98 17.07
N MET A 124 -13.10 12.68 17.09
CA MET A 124 -14.48 12.16 17.02
C MET A 124 -15.04 11.88 18.41
N GLU A 125 -16.27 12.34 18.64
CA GLU A 125 -17.05 12.05 19.84
C GLU A 125 -18.09 10.96 19.52
N LEU A 126 -17.97 9.79 20.15
CA LEU A 126 -18.98 8.73 20.05
C LEU A 126 -20.06 8.94 21.11
N LYS A 127 -21.22 9.46 20.70
CA LYS A 127 -22.36 9.69 21.62
C LYS A 127 -22.99 8.39 22.11
N ARG A 128 -23.09 7.39 21.21
CA ARG A 128 -23.73 6.11 21.51
C ARG A 128 -23.27 5.03 20.53
N VAL A 129 -23.02 3.82 21.04
CA VAL A 129 -22.70 2.64 20.22
C VAL A 129 -23.59 1.48 20.64
N VAL A 130 -24.29 0.86 19.69
CA VAL A 130 -25.17 -0.29 19.94
C VAL A 130 -24.85 -1.38 18.94
N ALA A 131 -24.64 -2.61 19.42
CA ALA A 131 -24.47 -3.80 18.58
C ALA A 131 -25.49 -4.87 18.97
N ASN A 132 -26.23 -5.41 18.00
CA ASN A 132 -27.23 -6.45 18.22
C ASN A 132 -28.22 -6.13 19.36
N GLY A 133 -28.61 -4.86 19.49
CA GLY A 133 -29.53 -4.39 20.54
C GLY A 133 -28.89 -4.16 21.92
N THR A 134 -27.59 -4.46 22.08
CA THR A 134 -26.84 -4.22 23.32
C THR A 134 -26.02 -2.96 23.18
N GLU A 135 -26.16 -2.04 24.13
CA GLU A 135 -25.33 -0.84 24.19
C GLU A 135 -23.91 -1.21 24.59
N LEU A 136 -22.94 -0.73 23.81
CA LEU A 136 -21.52 -1.03 24.02
C LEU A 136 -20.82 0.20 24.59
N THR A 137 -19.97 -0.04 25.56
CA THR A 137 -18.99 0.95 26.03
C THR A 137 -17.67 0.70 25.34
N GLU A 138 -16.91 1.76 25.08
CA GLU A 138 -15.56 1.65 24.53
C GLU A 138 -14.69 0.75 25.42
N ALA A 139 -14.12 -0.30 24.84
CA ALA A 139 -13.14 -1.12 25.53
C ALA A 139 -11.84 -0.33 25.69
N ARG A 140 -11.34 -0.20 26.92
CA ARG A 140 -10.10 0.54 27.22
C ARG A 140 -8.98 0.02 26.31
N GLN A 141 -8.19 0.91 25.72
CA GLN A 141 -7.18 0.65 24.68
C GLN A 141 -6.13 -0.45 25.00
N GLY A 142 -6.07 -0.96 26.24
CA GLY A 142 -5.23 -2.10 26.66
C GLY A 142 -5.96 -3.46 26.80
N ALA A 143 -7.27 -3.52 26.62
CA ALA A 143 -8.05 -4.76 26.78
C ALA A 143 -7.96 -5.71 25.55
N ILE A 144 -7.47 -5.19 24.43
CA ILE A 144 -7.26 -5.91 23.15
C ILE A 144 -5.76 -6.11 22.85
N GLY A 145 -4.94 -6.19 23.91
CA GLY A 145 -3.49 -6.25 23.85
C GLY A 145 -2.92 -7.47 23.11
N GLY A 146 -2.23 -7.15 22.01
CA GLY A 146 -0.95 -7.68 21.51
C GLY A 146 -0.43 -9.03 21.98
N GLY A 147 -0.32 -9.96 21.02
CA GLY A 147 0.76 -10.94 20.95
C GLY A 147 1.83 -10.46 19.98
#